data_AF-A0A416MAQ4-F1
#
_entry.id   AF-A0A416MAQ4-F1
#
_cell.length_a   1.000
_cell.length_b   1.000
_cell.length_c   1.000
_cell.angle_alpha   90.00
_cell.angle_beta   90.00
_cell.angle_gamma   90.00
#
_symmetry.space_group_name_H-M   'P 1'
#
loop_
_entity.id
_entity.type
_entity.pdbx_description
1 polymer ?
#
loop_
_entity_poly.entity_id
_entity_poly.type
_entity_poly.pdbx_seq_one_letter_code
_entity_poly.pdbx_strand_id
1 'polypeptide(L)'
;MSSRMEQIIEEIEEYIDNCKYQPLSSTKIVVNKDELEELLTELKMKTPEEIKRYQKIISNKEAILADAQAKADAIIAQAQVQTSELVSEHQIMQQAYAQANEVVMIATKQAQEILDKATNDANNIRMGAIQYTDSSLKNIEEILSHAIEGSQARYDNLIHTLQGCLDVVTANRNELLPEEEDASSGQAKQETTAEPATQEAPANEIPEE
;
A
#
# COMPACT_ATOMS: atom_id res chain seq x y z
N MET A 1 -50.89 -44.43 37.95
CA MET A 1 -51.86 -45.19 37.14
C MET A 1 -51.49 -46.64 37.34
N SER A 2 -52.15 -47.35 38.26
CA SER A 2 -51.90 -48.78 38.42
C SER A 2 -52.26 -49.50 37.14
N SER A 3 -51.42 -50.47 36.77
CA SER A 3 -51.64 -51.34 35.63
C SER A 3 -52.90 -52.19 35.83
N ARG A 4 -53.55 -52.61 34.74
CA ARG A 4 -54.71 -53.51 34.79
C ARG A 4 -54.36 -54.86 35.44
N MET A 5 -53.09 -55.25 35.38
CA MET A 5 -52.53 -56.39 36.11
C MET A 5 -52.45 -56.11 37.62
N GLU A 6 -51.99 -54.92 38.01
CA GLU A 6 -51.90 -54.52 39.43
C GLU A 6 -53.29 -54.44 40.08
N GLN A 7 -54.30 -53.98 39.34
CA GLN A 7 -55.69 -53.96 39.81
C GLN A 7 -56.26 -55.36 40.13
N ILE A 8 -55.95 -56.37 39.30
CA ILE A 8 -56.42 -57.74 39.55
C ILE A 8 -55.65 -58.39 40.71
N ILE A 9 -54.38 -58.03 40.90
CA ILE A 9 -53.61 -58.47 42.07
C ILE A 9 -54.19 -57.86 43.34
N GLU A 10 -54.49 -56.56 43.34
CA GLU A 10 -55.16 -55.86 44.45
C GLU A 10 -56.54 -56.49 44.76
N GLU A 11 -57.33 -56.84 43.73
CA GLU A 11 -58.62 -57.54 43.89
C GLU A 11 -58.47 -58.93 44.51
N ILE A 12 -57.44 -59.69 44.12
CA ILE A 12 -57.14 -61.01 44.70
C ILE A 12 -56.67 -60.87 46.15
N GLU A 13 -55.83 -59.88 46.45
CA GLU A 13 -55.37 -59.58 47.81
C GLU A 13 -56.54 -59.18 48.71
N GLU A 14 -57.42 -58.29 48.25
CA GLU A 14 -58.62 -57.88 48.98
C GLU A 14 -59.62 -59.03 49.16
N TYR A 15 -59.77 -59.92 48.16
CA TYR A 15 -60.58 -61.12 48.27
C TYR A 15 -60.05 -62.07 49.35
N ILE A 16 -58.74 -62.29 49.38
CA ILE A 16 -58.06 -63.13 50.38
C ILE A 16 -58.21 -62.56 51.79
N ASP A 17 -58.07 -61.24 51.96
CA ASP A 17 -58.20 -60.55 53.25
C ASP A 17 -59.63 -60.60 53.81
N ASN A 18 -60.64 -60.63 52.94
CA ASN A 18 -62.05 -60.72 53.32
C ASN A 18 -62.55 -62.16 53.60
N CYS A 19 -61.73 -63.18 53.35
CA CYS A 19 -62.11 -64.58 53.57
C CYS A 19 -62.15 -64.95 55.06
N LYS A 20 -63.10 -65.83 55.43
CA LYS A 20 -63.25 -66.28 56.82
C LYS A 20 -62.17 -67.31 57.17
N TYR A 21 -61.59 -67.17 58.36
CA TYR A 21 -60.69 -68.18 58.91
C TYR A 21 -61.42 -69.49 59.20
N GLN A 22 -60.74 -70.60 58.94
CA GLN A 22 -61.17 -71.94 59.33
C GLN A 22 -61.33 -72.01 60.85
N PRO A 23 -62.40 -72.61 61.40
CA PRO A 23 -62.55 -72.77 62.84
C PRO A 23 -61.33 -73.48 63.45
N LEU A 24 -60.78 -72.93 64.54
CA LEU A 24 -59.56 -73.34 65.25
C LEU A 24 -58.22 -73.11 64.50
N SER A 25 -58.19 -72.31 63.44
CA SER A 25 -56.94 -71.93 62.74
C SER A 25 -56.81 -70.42 62.58
N SER A 26 -55.66 -69.86 62.96
CA SER A 26 -55.32 -68.45 62.72
C SER A 26 -54.56 -68.21 61.40
N THR A 27 -54.27 -69.27 60.64
CA THR A 27 -53.42 -69.22 59.44
C THR A 27 -54.08 -69.80 58.20
N LYS A 28 -55.26 -70.43 58.33
CA LYS A 28 -55.97 -71.05 57.21
C LYS A 28 -57.28 -70.32 56.99
N ILE A 29 -57.49 -69.86 55.76
CA ILE A 29 -58.73 -69.25 55.29
C ILE A 29 -59.54 -70.25 54.49
N VAL A 30 -60.87 -70.12 54.54
CA VAL A 30 -61.79 -70.86 53.68
C VAL A 30 -62.12 -69.96 52.49
N VAL A 31 -61.73 -70.39 51.30
CA VAL A 31 -61.93 -69.68 50.03
C VAL A 31 -62.92 -70.44 49.16
N ASN A 32 -63.72 -69.71 48.39
CA ASN A 32 -64.49 -70.30 47.30
C ASN A 32 -63.53 -70.62 46.16
N LYS A 33 -63.37 -71.91 45.85
CA LYS A 33 -62.46 -72.37 44.81
C LYS A 33 -62.79 -71.76 43.45
N ASP A 34 -64.07 -71.68 43.10
CA ASP A 34 -64.51 -71.29 41.76
C ASP A 34 -64.25 -69.79 41.51
N GLU A 35 -64.48 -68.95 42.52
CA GLU A 35 -64.28 -67.50 42.47
C GLU A 35 -62.79 -67.12 42.42
N LEU A 36 -61.94 -67.79 43.23
CA LEU A 36 -60.50 -67.60 43.18
C LEU A 36 -59.88 -68.10 41.86
N GLU A 37 -60.41 -69.20 41.31
CA GLU A 37 -59.98 -69.76 40.03
C GLU A 37 -60.35 -68.86 38.85
N GLU A 38 -61.49 -68.15 38.92
CA GLU A 38 -61.91 -67.13 37.96
C GLU A 38 -60.96 -65.92 37.99
N LEU A 39 -60.67 -65.36 39.17
CA LEU A 39 -59.72 -64.24 39.34
C LEU A 39 -58.30 -64.60 38.86
N LEU A 40 -57.80 -65.80 39.19
CA LEU A 40 -56.50 -66.29 38.72
C LEU A 40 -56.46 -66.54 37.21
N THR A 41 -57.57 -66.98 36.62
CA THR A 41 -57.69 -67.19 35.18
C THR A 41 -57.70 -65.87 34.43
N GLU A 42 -58.40 -64.86 34.96
CA GLU A 42 -58.39 -63.51 34.42
C GLU A 42 -56.98 -62.88 34.48
N LEU A 43 -56.30 -63.00 35.62
CA LEU A 43 -54.90 -62.57 35.78
C LEU A 43 -54.00 -63.26 34.75
N LYS A 44 -54.13 -64.58 34.58
CA LYS A 44 -53.37 -65.35 33.59
C LYS A 44 -53.64 -64.93 32.14
N MET A 45 -54.86 -64.54 31.80
CA MET A 45 -55.19 -64.07 30.45
C MET A 45 -54.63 -62.68 30.16
N LYS A 46 -54.67 -61.75 31.13
CA LYS A 46 -54.24 -60.37 30.92
C LYS A 46 -52.74 -60.14 31.12
N THR A 47 -52.07 -61.00 31.91
CA THR A 47 -50.63 -60.90 32.18
C THR A 47 -49.75 -60.87 30.91
N PRO A 48 -49.93 -61.77 29.92
CA PRO A 48 -49.14 -61.78 28.69
C PRO A 48 -49.33 -60.52 27.82
N GLU A 49 -50.54 -59.96 27.80
CA GLU A 49 -50.84 -58.75 27.02
C GLU A 49 -50.12 -57.53 27.60
N GLU A 50 -50.16 -57.38 28.91
CA GLU A 50 -49.50 -56.27 29.61
C GLU A 50 -47.98 -56.37 29.49
N ILE A 51 -47.40 -57.57 29.62
CA ILE A 51 -45.95 -57.79 29.39
C ILE A 51 -45.54 -57.43 27.96
N LYS A 52 -46.31 -57.84 26.95
CA LYS A 52 -46.04 -57.45 25.55
C LYS A 52 -46.12 -55.94 25.35
N ARG A 53 -47.08 -55.28 26.00
CA ARG A 53 -47.23 -53.82 25.96
C ARG A 53 -46.00 -53.13 26.56
N TYR A 54 -45.51 -53.59 27.71
CA TYR A 54 -44.27 -53.04 28.30
C TYR A 54 -43.04 -53.29 27.43
N GLN A 55 -42.88 -54.50 26.88
CA GLN A 55 -41.78 -54.81 25.96
C GLN A 55 -41.80 -53.91 24.73
N LYS A 56 -42.97 -53.62 24.17
CA LYS A 56 -43.12 -52.69 23.04
C LYS A 56 -42.74 -51.26 23.42
N ILE A 57 -43.13 -50.79 24.61
CA ILE A 57 -42.75 -49.46 25.11
C ILE A 57 -41.23 -49.37 25.28
N ILE A 58 -40.60 -50.39 25.86
CA ILE A 58 -39.14 -50.45 26.04
C ILE A 58 -38.43 -50.43 24.68
N SER A 59 -38.85 -51.28 23.74
CA SER A 59 -38.27 -51.34 22.39
C SER A 59 -38.44 -50.00 21.64
N ASN A 60 -39.60 -49.36 21.74
CA ASN A 60 -39.82 -48.04 21.15
C ASN A 60 -38.94 -46.97 21.79
N LYS A 61 -38.77 -47.00 23.13
CA LYS A 61 -37.89 -46.07 23.84
C LYS A 61 -36.44 -46.23 23.38
N GLU A 62 -35.95 -47.46 23.28
CA GLU A 62 -34.60 -47.75 22.80
C GLU A 62 -34.41 -47.29 21.35
N ALA A 63 -35.40 -47.53 20.48
CA ALA A 63 -35.38 -47.05 19.10
C ALA A 63 -35.33 -45.52 19.01
N ILE A 64 -36.13 -44.82 19.83
CA ILE A 64 -36.11 -43.35 19.90
C ILE A 64 -34.76 -42.83 20.39
N LEU A 65 -34.19 -43.47 21.43
CA LEU A 65 -32.88 -43.08 21.95
C LEU A 65 -31.76 -43.30 20.93
N ALA A 66 -31.79 -44.42 20.21
CA ALA A 66 -30.83 -44.72 19.16
C ALA A 66 -30.94 -43.73 17.99
N ASP A 67 -32.15 -43.42 17.54
CA ASP A 67 -32.39 -42.42 16.49
C ASP A 67 -31.96 -41.01 16.93
N ALA A 68 -32.26 -40.62 18.17
CA ALA A 68 -31.83 -39.36 18.74
C ALA A 68 -30.29 -39.26 18.82
N GLN A 69 -29.62 -40.33 19.25
CA GLN A 69 -28.16 -40.39 19.30
C GLN A 69 -27.56 -40.28 17.90
N ALA A 70 -28.06 -41.05 16.94
CA ALA A 70 -27.59 -41.01 15.55
C ALA A 70 -27.77 -39.61 14.93
N LYS A 71 -28.88 -38.93 15.20
CA LYS A 71 -29.11 -37.56 14.76
C LYS A 71 -28.17 -36.57 15.43
N ALA A 72 -27.93 -36.71 16.73
CA ALA A 72 -26.99 -35.86 17.46
C ALA A 72 -25.57 -36.01 16.88
N ASP A 73 -25.13 -37.25 16.65
CA ASP A 73 -23.82 -37.54 16.08
C ASP A 73 -23.69 -36.98 14.65
N ALA A 74 -24.75 -37.09 13.84
CA ALA A 74 -24.78 -36.52 12.50
C ALA A 74 -24.70 -34.98 12.51
N ILE A 75 -25.41 -34.32 13.43
CA ILE A 75 -25.36 -32.86 13.59
C ILE A 75 -23.94 -32.41 14.01
N ILE A 76 -23.33 -33.13 14.96
CA ILE A 76 -21.96 -32.82 15.41
C ILE A 76 -20.97 -32.99 14.26
N ALA A 77 -21.06 -34.08 13.51
CA ALA A 77 -20.20 -34.32 12.36
C ALA A 77 -20.36 -33.21 11.30
N GLN A 78 -21.59 -32.82 10.98
CA GLN A 78 -21.85 -31.74 10.02
C GLN A 78 -21.30 -30.39 10.53
N ALA A 79 -21.49 -30.07 11.81
CA ALA A 79 -20.97 -28.85 12.41
C ALA A 79 -19.43 -28.80 12.39
N GLN A 80 -18.77 -29.95 12.63
CA GLN A 80 -17.31 -30.05 12.55
C GLN A 80 -16.79 -29.81 11.13
N VAL A 81 -17.45 -30.38 10.10
CA VAL A 81 -17.10 -30.14 8.69
C VAL A 81 -17.23 -28.65 8.36
N GLN A 82 -18.38 -28.04 8.65
CA GLN A 82 -18.60 -26.61 8.39
C GLN A 82 -17.60 -25.72 9.12
N THR A 83 -17.27 -26.05 10.37
CA THR A 83 -16.28 -25.29 11.15
C THR A 83 -14.90 -25.40 10.50
N SER A 84 -14.50 -26.59 10.05
CA SER A 84 -13.23 -26.80 9.34
C SER A 84 -13.18 -26.03 8.02
N GLU A 85 -14.28 -26.02 7.26
CA GLU A 85 -14.39 -25.26 6.01
C GLU A 85 -14.25 -23.76 6.27
N LEU A 86 -14.97 -23.21 7.25
CA LEU A 86 -14.90 -21.79 7.62
C LEU A 86 -13.51 -21.38 8.10
N VAL A 87 -12.84 -22.20 8.90
CA VAL A 87 -11.46 -21.93 9.34
C VAL A 87 -10.49 -21.95 8.15
N SER A 88 -10.65 -22.92 7.25
CA SER A 88 -9.84 -23.00 6.03
C SER A 88 -10.07 -21.78 5.13
N GLU A 89 -11.31 -21.38 4.90
CA GLU A 89 -11.65 -20.20 4.10
C GLU A 89 -11.06 -18.92 4.73
N HIS A 90 -11.17 -18.79 6.06
CA HIS A 90 -10.60 -17.65 6.77
C HIS A 90 -9.07 -17.61 6.66
N GLN A 91 -8.39 -18.76 6.76
CA GLN A 91 -6.94 -18.85 6.56
C GLN A 91 -6.54 -18.48 5.13
N ILE A 92 -7.25 -19.00 4.13
CA ILE A 92 -7.03 -18.65 2.71
C ILE A 92 -7.22 -17.14 2.51
N MET A 93 -8.26 -16.56 3.09
CA MET A 93 -8.55 -15.13 3.00
C MET A 93 -7.44 -14.30 3.66
N GLN A 94 -6.97 -14.66 4.86
CA GLN A 94 -5.84 -13.98 5.51
C GLN A 94 -4.57 -14.05 4.66
N GLN A 95 -4.27 -15.23 4.09
CA GLN A 95 -3.12 -15.40 3.21
C GLN A 95 -3.26 -14.55 1.93
N ALA A 96 -4.46 -14.50 1.34
CA ALA A 96 -4.74 -13.68 0.17
C ALA A 96 -4.55 -12.18 0.47
N TYR A 97 -5.00 -11.70 1.63
CA TYR A 97 -4.74 -10.32 2.07
C TYR A 97 -3.26 -10.04 2.28
N ALA A 98 -2.52 -10.97 2.89
CA ALA A 98 -1.08 -10.83 3.07
C ALA A 98 -0.35 -10.73 1.72
N GLN A 99 -0.68 -11.61 0.76
CA GLN A 99 -0.13 -11.58 -0.59
C GLN A 99 -0.51 -10.31 -1.34
N ALA A 100 -1.76 -9.84 -1.23
CA ALA A 100 -2.20 -8.61 -1.86
C ALA A 100 -1.41 -7.40 -1.32
N ASN A 101 -1.22 -7.31 -0.01
CA ASN A 101 -0.43 -6.25 0.61
C ASN A 101 1.04 -6.30 0.19
N GLU A 102 1.61 -7.50 0.08
CA GLU A 102 2.97 -7.70 -0.42
C GLU A 102 3.12 -7.21 -1.87
N VAL A 103 2.18 -7.56 -2.75
CA VAL A 103 2.18 -7.10 -4.15
C VAL A 103 2.09 -5.58 -4.23
N VAL A 104 1.20 -4.95 -3.45
CA VAL A 104 1.06 -3.49 -3.41
C VAL A 104 2.34 -2.82 -2.93
N MET A 105 2.97 -3.36 -1.89
CA MET A 105 4.24 -2.85 -1.38
C MET A 105 5.36 -2.96 -2.42
N ILE A 106 5.49 -4.12 -3.09
CA ILE A 106 6.48 -4.33 -4.16
C ILE A 106 6.24 -3.36 -5.31
N ALA A 107 5.00 -3.24 -5.77
CA ALA A 107 4.63 -2.33 -6.86
C ALA A 107 4.92 -0.86 -6.50
N THR A 108 4.62 -0.45 -5.27
CA THR A 108 4.89 0.91 -4.77
C THR A 108 6.39 1.19 -4.73
N LYS A 109 7.19 0.23 -4.25
CA LYS A 109 8.64 0.33 -4.23
C LYS A 109 9.23 0.43 -5.64
N GLN A 110 8.77 -0.43 -6.55
CA GLN A 110 9.20 -0.40 -7.95
C GLN A 110 8.84 0.93 -8.62
N ALA A 111 7.63 1.45 -8.37
CA ALA A 111 7.22 2.76 -8.88
C ALA A 111 8.13 3.88 -8.37
N GLN A 112 8.48 3.88 -7.09
CA GLN A 112 9.40 4.85 -6.52
C GLN A 112 10.80 4.74 -7.16
N GLU A 113 11.34 3.53 -7.32
CA GLU A 113 12.63 3.31 -7.97
C GLU A 113 12.64 3.80 -9.44
N ILE A 114 11.53 3.65 -10.17
CA ILE A 114 11.38 4.17 -11.53
C ILE A 114 11.39 5.70 -11.51
N LEU A 115 10.65 6.33 -10.59
CA LEU A 115 10.61 7.78 -10.46
C LEU A 115 11.98 8.37 -10.11
N ASP A 116 12.70 7.72 -9.18
CA ASP A 116 14.03 8.16 -8.77
C ASP A 116 15.03 8.04 -9.93
N LYS A 117 14.99 6.93 -10.68
CA LYS A 117 15.83 6.74 -11.89
C LYS A 117 15.49 7.78 -12.96
N ALA A 118 14.22 7.96 -13.27
CA ALA A 118 13.79 8.94 -14.28
C ALA A 118 14.20 10.37 -13.91
N THR A 119 14.12 10.73 -12.62
CA THR A 119 14.55 12.04 -12.12
C THR A 119 16.06 12.22 -12.24
N ASN A 120 16.84 11.19 -11.89
CA ASN A 120 18.30 11.23 -12.03
C ASN A 120 18.71 11.33 -13.51
N ASP A 121 18.08 10.56 -14.39
CA ASP A 121 18.36 10.60 -15.84
C ASP A 121 18.02 11.97 -16.43
N ALA A 122 16.86 12.55 -16.07
CA ALA A 122 16.48 13.89 -16.50
C ALA A 122 17.49 14.95 -16.04
N ASN A 123 17.97 14.86 -14.79
CA ASN A 123 18.99 15.77 -14.26
C ASN A 123 20.33 15.61 -14.99
N ASN A 124 20.74 14.38 -15.29
CA ASN A 124 21.96 14.10 -16.04
C ASN A 124 21.89 14.65 -17.46
N ILE A 125 20.78 14.44 -18.16
CA ILE A 125 20.54 14.99 -19.50
C ILE A 125 20.59 16.52 -19.46
N ARG A 126 19.90 17.13 -18.49
CA ARG A 126 19.89 18.59 -18.33
C ARG A 126 21.30 19.15 -18.11
N MET A 127 22.06 18.53 -17.21
CA MET A 127 23.43 18.96 -16.91
C MET A 127 24.36 18.77 -18.11
N GLY A 128 24.23 17.66 -18.84
CA GLY A 128 24.97 17.42 -20.07
C GLY A 128 24.63 18.45 -21.17
N ALA A 129 23.36 18.82 -21.32
CA ALA A 129 22.92 19.84 -22.27
C ALA A 129 23.46 21.23 -21.91
N ILE A 130 23.48 21.59 -20.63
CA ILE A 130 24.08 22.85 -20.15
C ILE A 130 25.58 22.87 -20.47
N GLN A 131 26.32 21.81 -20.13
CA GLN A 131 27.75 21.71 -20.40
C GLN A 131 28.07 21.77 -21.90
N TYR A 132 27.28 21.07 -22.74
CA TYR A 132 27.43 21.13 -24.19
C TYR A 132 27.23 22.55 -24.73
N THR A 133 26.17 23.22 -24.27
CA THR A 133 25.85 24.58 -24.69
C THR A 133 26.92 25.57 -24.24
N ASP A 134 27.40 25.45 -23.00
CA ASP A 134 28.51 26.24 -22.46
C ASP A 134 29.79 26.09 -23.30
N SER A 135 30.18 24.84 -23.61
CA SER A 135 31.34 24.59 -24.46
C SER A 135 31.19 25.17 -25.88
N SER A 136 29.97 25.15 -26.42
CA SER A 136 29.66 25.74 -27.73
C SER A 136 29.74 27.27 -27.69
N LEU A 137 29.21 27.89 -26.63
CA LEU A 137 29.27 29.34 -26.42
C LEU A 137 30.71 29.80 -26.22
N LYS A 138 31.52 29.06 -25.46
CA LYS A 138 32.95 29.34 -25.30
C LYS A 138 33.70 29.29 -26.63
N ASN A 139 33.41 28.31 -27.49
CA ASN A 139 34.02 28.25 -28.83
C ASN A 139 33.63 29.48 -29.67
N ILE A 140 32.35 29.88 -29.62
CA ILE A 140 31.88 31.10 -30.30
C ILE A 140 32.59 32.34 -29.74
N GLU A 141 32.76 32.44 -28.43
CA GLU A 141 33.48 33.52 -27.75
C GLU A 141 34.93 33.61 -28.26
N GLU A 142 35.64 32.48 -28.34
CA GLU A 142 37.01 32.41 -28.85
C GLU A 142 37.09 32.85 -30.32
N ILE A 143 36.18 32.39 -31.17
CA ILE A 143 36.10 32.81 -32.58
C ILE A 143 35.86 34.32 -32.70
N LEU A 144 34.91 34.86 -31.94
CA LEU A 144 34.59 36.28 -31.97
C LEU A 144 35.76 37.13 -31.46
N SER A 145 36.43 36.68 -30.40
CA SER A 145 37.62 37.35 -29.86
C SER A 145 38.74 37.43 -30.89
N HIS A 146 39.07 36.31 -31.55
CA HIS A 146 40.06 36.31 -32.63
C HIS A 146 39.65 37.13 -33.86
N ALA A 147 38.36 37.15 -34.20
CA ALA A 147 37.86 37.99 -35.28
C ALA A 147 38.02 39.48 -34.97
N ILE A 148 37.73 39.89 -33.73
CA ILE A 148 37.92 41.27 -33.26
C ILE A 148 39.41 41.64 -33.30
N GLU A 149 40.28 40.85 -32.67
CA GLU A 149 41.73 41.07 -32.67
C GLU A 149 42.29 41.17 -34.10
N GLY A 150 41.90 40.22 -34.96
CA GLY A 150 42.33 40.21 -36.36
C GLY A 150 41.81 41.41 -37.15
N SER A 151 40.61 41.89 -36.86
CA SER A 151 40.07 43.10 -37.49
C SER A 151 40.80 44.37 -37.03
N GLN A 152 41.07 44.50 -35.73
CA GLN A 152 41.82 45.63 -35.16
C GLN A 152 43.22 45.71 -35.79
N ALA A 153 43.96 44.60 -35.81
CA ALA A 153 45.29 44.56 -36.42
C ALA A 153 45.28 44.96 -37.91
N ARG A 154 44.24 44.56 -38.66
CA ARG A 154 44.08 44.97 -40.07
C ARG A 154 43.78 46.45 -40.21
N TYR A 155 42.89 47.00 -39.36
CA TYR A 155 42.58 48.42 -39.38
C TYR A 155 43.78 49.27 -38.96
N ASP A 156 44.53 48.86 -37.94
CA ASP A 156 45.77 49.52 -37.51
C ASP A 156 46.80 49.52 -38.64
N ASN A 157 46.97 48.39 -39.34
CA ASN A 157 47.88 48.31 -40.48
C ASN A 157 47.42 49.19 -41.66
N LEU A 158 46.12 49.25 -41.94
CA LEU A 158 45.54 50.13 -42.95
C LEU A 158 45.77 51.60 -42.60
N ILE A 159 45.48 52.00 -41.36
CA ILE A 159 45.71 53.36 -40.85
C ILE A 159 47.19 53.73 -41.00
N HIS A 160 48.09 52.85 -40.56
CA HIS A 160 49.53 53.06 -40.69
C HIS A 160 49.98 53.24 -42.14
N THR A 161 49.45 52.43 -43.06
CA THR A 161 49.74 52.53 -44.49
C THR A 161 49.24 53.86 -45.07
N LEU A 162 48.01 54.26 -44.72
CA LEU A 162 47.43 55.53 -45.18
C LEU A 162 48.18 56.75 -44.62
N GLN A 163 48.62 56.69 -43.35
CA GLN A 163 49.48 57.70 -42.76
C GLN A 163 50.82 57.81 -43.50
N GLY A 164 51.47 56.69 -43.81
CA GLY A 164 52.70 56.68 -44.61
C GLY A 164 52.52 57.30 -46.01
N CYS A 165 51.40 57.00 -46.69
CA CYS A 165 51.04 57.66 -47.95
C CYS A 165 50.86 59.18 -47.79
N LEU A 166 50.20 59.63 -46.71
CA LEU A 166 50.02 61.05 -46.41
C LEU A 166 51.36 61.75 -46.13
N ASP A 167 52.27 61.10 -45.40
CA ASP A 167 53.61 61.61 -45.11
C ASP A 167 54.40 61.83 -46.40
N VAL A 168 54.37 60.87 -47.33
CA VAL A 168 55.00 60.99 -48.65
C VAL A 168 54.40 62.15 -49.45
N VAL A 169 53.06 62.28 -49.48
CA VAL A 169 52.40 63.40 -50.18
C VAL A 169 52.80 64.74 -49.55
N THR A 170 52.90 64.80 -48.22
CA THR A 170 53.31 66.01 -47.50
C THR A 170 54.77 66.37 -47.78
N ALA A 171 55.67 65.40 -47.79
CA ALA A 171 57.07 65.58 -48.16
C ALA A 171 57.20 66.08 -49.60
N ASN A 172 56.56 65.41 -50.56
CA ASN A 172 56.55 65.84 -51.97
C ASN A 172 56.00 67.25 -52.15
N ARG A 173 54.95 67.63 -51.39
CA ARG A 173 54.40 68.99 -51.41
C ARG A 173 55.39 70.02 -50.89
N ASN A 174 56.14 69.70 -49.84
CA ASN A 174 57.17 70.57 -49.28
C ASN A 174 58.35 70.75 -50.24
N GLU A 175 58.75 69.72 -50.98
CA GLU A 175 59.80 69.80 -52.02
C GLU A 175 59.40 70.68 -53.23
N LEU A 176 58.11 70.81 -53.51
CA LEU A 176 57.58 71.65 -54.59
C LEU A 176 57.45 73.14 -54.20
N LEU A 177 57.77 73.51 -52.96
CA LEU A 177 57.88 74.91 -52.57
C LEU A 177 59.16 75.48 -53.21
N PRO A 178 59.07 76.48 -54.09
CA PRO A 178 60.27 77.08 -54.67
C PRO A 178 61.13 77.68 -53.56
N GLU A 179 62.44 77.41 -53.60
CA GLU A 179 63.40 78.16 -52.79
C GLU A 179 63.32 79.63 -53.22
N GLU A 180 62.67 80.47 -52.41
CA GLU A 180 62.93 81.90 -52.46
C GLU A 180 64.36 82.12 -51.96
N GLU A 181 65.29 82.27 -52.91
CA GLU A 181 66.59 82.89 -52.67
C GLU A 181 66.38 84.30 -52.10
N ASP A 182 66.97 84.53 -50.92
CA ASP A 182 67.46 85.79 -50.37
C ASP A 182 66.73 87.12 -50.76
N ALA A 183 66.18 87.82 -49.75
CA ALA A 183 66.96 88.83 -49.04
C ALA A 183 66.10 89.78 -48.18
N SER A 184 66.70 90.10 -47.02
CA SER A 184 66.65 91.40 -46.35
C SER A 184 65.59 91.65 -45.26
N SER A 185 66.16 91.73 -44.05
CA SER A 185 65.97 92.78 -43.04
C SER A 185 64.83 92.65 -42.03
N GLY A 186 65.23 92.69 -40.76
CA GLY A 186 64.43 93.32 -39.71
C GLY A 186 64.36 92.55 -38.40
N GLN A 187 65.36 92.79 -37.54
CA GLN A 187 65.24 92.99 -36.07
C GLN A 187 63.78 93.14 -35.54
N ALA A 188 63.39 92.73 -34.33
CA ALA A 188 64.10 92.31 -33.13
C ALA A 188 63.09 91.89 -32.04
N LYS A 189 63.57 91.05 -31.10
CA LYS A 189 63.41 91.09 -29.63
C LYS A 189 62.02 90.88 -28.98
N GLN A 190 61.95 89.81 -28.16
CA GLN A 190 61.79 89.80 -26.67
C GLN A 190 60.32 89.84 -26.23
N GLU A 191 59.83 89.18 -25.17
CA GLU A 191 60.41 88.51 -24.01
C GLU A 191 59.28 87.77 -23.24
N THR A 192 59.63 86.70 -22.51
CA THR A 192 59.14 86.19 -21.18
C THR A 192 57.61 86.22 -20.84
N THR A 193 57.00 85.27 -20.13
CA THR A 193 57.34 84.72 -18.79
C THR A 193 56.31 83.66 -18.35
N ALA A 194 56.78 82.69 -17.55
CA ALA A 194 56.15 82.09 -16.35
C ALA A 194 55.00 81.04 -16.43
N GLU A 195 55.35 79.86 -15.89
CA GLU A 195 54.58 78.78 -15.19
C GLU A 195 53.81 79.29 -13.93
N PRO A 196 53.07 78.48 -13.10
CA PRO A 196 52.65 77.05 -13.18
C PRO A 196 51.22 76.69 -12.63
N ALA A 197 50.91 75.38 -12.60
CA ALA A 197 50.24 74.58 -11.54
C ALA A 197 48.68 74.42 -11.38
N THR A 198 48.23 73.15 -11.59
CA THR A 198 47.31 72.25 -10.82
C THR A 198 45.92 72.66 -10.26
N GLN A 199 44.91 71.79 -10.47
CA GLN A 199 44.08 71.04 -9.48
C GLN A 199 42.92 70.30 -10.22
N GLU A 200 42.79 68.96 -10.13
CA GLU A 200 42.10 68.10 -9.14
C GLU A 200 40.55 68.13 -9.14
N ALA A 201 39.97 66.91 -9.00
CA ALA A 201 38.63 66.39 -9.33
C ALA A 201 37.52 66.72 -8.25
N PRO A 202 36.33 66.06 -8.06
CA PRO A 202 35.82 64.77 -8.60
C PRO A 202 34.28 64.53 -8.79
N ALA A 203 33.99 63.32 -9.34
CA ALA A 203 33.01 62.26 -8.96
C ALA A 203 31.45 62.32 -9.11
N ASN A 204 30.96 61.23 -9.75
CA ASN A 204 29.81 60.33 -9.47
C ASN A 204 28.35 60.86 -9.46
N GLU A 205 27.28 60.11 -9.77
CA GLU A 205 26.96 58.66 -9.72
C GLU A 205 25.63 58.40 -10.48
N ILE A 206 25.37 57.19 -11.00
CA ILE A 206 24.01 56.74 -11.40
C ILE A 206 23.80 55.29 -10.91
N PRO A 207 22.67 54.95 -10.25
CA PRO A 207 22.36 53.58 -9.86
C PRO A 207 21.46 52.84 -10.88
N GLU A 208 21.70 51.53 -10.98
CA GLU A 208 20.88 50.52 -11.68
C GLU A 208 19.76 49.98 -10.77
N GLU A 209 18.58 49.77 -11.37
CA GLU A 209 17.78 48.54 -11.28
C GLU A 209 17.17 48.23 -12.66
#